data_AF-A0A8T6SMU3-F1
#
_entry.id   AF-A0A8T6SMU3-F1
#
_cell.length_a   1.000
_cell.length_b   1.000
_cell.length_c   1.000
_cell.angle_alpha   90.00
_cell.angle_beta   90.00
_cell.angle_gamma   90.00
#
_symmetry.space_group_name_H-M   'P 1'
#
loop_
_entity.id
_entity.type
_entity.pdbx_description
1 polymer ?
#
loop_
_entity_poly.entity_id
_entity_poly.type
_entity_poly.pdbx_seq_one_letter_code
_entity_poly.pdbx_strand_id
1 'polypeptide(L)'
;MSEEKAKVDPVKLHKDGYNLCELGKYEEAKEKLLEASELYKKGNNFFDASTMLYKAGECAYMLKDYEDALENFLESADLSFDKGFDRFGVSALEYARDCYEALEKEEKVKEMEKKIEEAKEKLL
;
A
#
# COMPACT_ATOMS: atom_id res chain seq x y z
N MET A 1 -6.08 -34.96 -10.41
CA MET A 1 -6.05 -34.58 -8.99
C MET A 1 -5.79 -33.09 -8.97
N SER A 2 -6.84 -32.30 -8.75
CA SER A 2 -6.70 -30.86 -8.66
C SER A 2 -6.02 -30.58 -7.32
N GLU A 3 -4.79 -30.06 -7.34
CA GLU A 3 -4.14 -29.57 -6.13
C GLU A 3 -5.07 -28.53 -5.51
N GLU A 4 -5.72 -28.93 -4.43
CA GLU A 4 -6.32 -28.00 -3.48
C GLU A 4 -5.15 -27.18 -2.96
N LYS A 5 -4.84 -26.05 -3.63
CA LYS A 5 -3.92 -25.04 -3.10
C LYS A 5 -4.40 -24.79 -1.68
N ALA A 6 -3.65 -25.29 -0.70
CA ALA A 6 -3.96 -25.10 0.70
C ALA A 6 -4.30 -23.63 0.89
N LYS A 7 -5.49 -23.32 1.41
CA LYS A 7 -5.90 -21.93 1.65
C LYS A 7 -4.80 -21.26 2.46
N VAL A 8 -4.01 -20.42 1.82
CA VAL A 8 -2.94 -19.69 2.48
C VAL A 8 -3.61 -18.67 3.38
N ASP A 9 -3.26 -18.70 4.67
CA ASP A 9 -3.82 -17.79 5.65
C ASP A 9 -3.23 -16.38 5.45
N PRO A 10 -4.03 -15.36 5.09
CA PRO A 10 -3.54 -14.01 4.89
C PRO A 10 -2.90 -13.41 6.15
N VAL A 11 -3.30 -13.86 7.35
CA VAL A 11 -2.70 -13.42 8.62
C VAL A 11 -1.26 -13.90 8.74
N LYS A 12 -0.99 -15.12 8.27
CA LYS A 12 0.37 -15.67 8.26
C LYS A 12 1.26 -14.91 7.27
N LEU A 13 0.78 -14.70 6.04
CA LEU A 13 1.52 -13.95 5.02
C LEU A 13 1.84 -12.53 5.47
N HIS A 14 0.86 -11.82 6.04
CA HIS A 14 1.04 -10.50 6.65
C HIS A 14 2.18 -10.54 7.68
N LYS A 15 2.10 -11.42 8.69
CA LYS A 15 3.11 -11.50 9.76
C LYS A 15 4.50 -11.82 9.22
N ASP A 16 4.59 -12.76 8.29
CA ASP A 16 5.86 -13.11 7.64
C ASP A 16 6.42 -11.93 6.84
N GLY A 17 5.56 -11.19 6.12
CA GLY A 17 5.93 -9.97 5.39
C GLY A 17 6.47 -8.87 6.32
N TYR A 18 5.82 -8.64 7.47
CA TYR A 18 6.28 -7.65 8.46
C TYR A 18 7.65 -8.02 9.02
N ASN A 19 7.83 -9.28 9.43
CA ASN A 19 9.12 -9.78 9.92
C ASN A 19 10.22 -9.62 8.86
N LEU A 20 9.91 -9.85 7.59
CA LEU A 20 10.87 -9.66 6.49
C LEU A 20 11.21 -8.18 6.27
N CYS A 21 10.25 -7.24 6.33
CA CYS A 21 10.57 -5.81 6.26
C CYS A 21 11.42 -5.37 7.47
N GLU A 22 11.18 -5.88 8.68
CA GLU A 22 12.04 -5.61 9.86
C GLU A 22 13.47 -6.14 9.67
N LEU A 23 13.63 -7.26 8.95
CA LEU A 23 14.93 -7.83 8.59
C LEU A 23 15.59 -7.15 7.38
N GLY A 24 14.96 -6.12 6.80
CA GLY A 24 15.44 -5.42 5.60
C GLY A 24 15.33 -6.25 4.30
N LYS A 25 14.59 -7.35 4.32
CA LYS A 25 14.33 -8.22 3.17
C LYS A 25 13.12 -7.72 2.38
N TYR A 26 13.21 -6.50 1.87
CA TYR A 26 12.06 -5.77 1.34
C TYR A 26 11.42 -6.43 0.11
N GLU A 27 12.19 -7.06 -0.78
CA GLU A 27 11.65 -7.73 -1.97
C GLU A 27 10.78 -8.95 -1.57
N GLU A 28 11.33 -9.85 -0.74
CA GLU A 28 10.60 -11.01 -0.22
C GLU A 28 9.36 -10.59 0.59
N ALA A 29 9.46 -9.47 1.31
CA ALA A 29 8.37 -8.95 2.12
C ALA A 29 7.23 -8.40 1.26
N LYS A 30 7.56 -7.58 0.24
CA LYS A 30 6.61 -6.99 -0.70
C LYS A 30 5.74 -8.06 -1.35
N GLU A 31 6.35 -9.14 -1.86
CA GLU A 31 5.61 -10.26 -2.45
C GLU A 31 4.58 -10.86 -1.49
N LYS A 32 4.96 -11.10 -0.23
CA LYS A 32 4.04 -11.66 0.78
C LYS A 32 2.92 -10.71 1.15
N LEU A 33 3.23 -9.42 1.25
CA LEU A 33 2.26 -8.38 1.60
C LEU A 33 1.22 -8.21 0.48
N LEU A 34 1.67 -8.21 -0.78
CA LEU A 34 0.76 -8.18 -1.93
C LEU A 34 -0.16 -9.41 -1.97
N GLU A 35 0.39 -10.60 -1.75
CA GLU A 35 -0.43 -11.83 -1.67
C GLU A 35 -1.44 -11.76 -0.52
N ALA A 36 -1.02 -11.27 0.66
CA ALA A 36 -1.91 -11.06 1.80
C ALA A 36 -3.03 -10.06 1.48
N SER A 37 -2.69 -8.94 0.82
CA SER A 37 -3.66 -7.91 0.42
C SER A 37 -4.77 -8.48 -0.44
N GLU A 38 -4.39 -9.21 -1.49
CA GLU A 38 -5.32 -9.85 -2.42
C GLU A 38 -6.26 -10.83 -1.72
N LEU A 39 -5.74 -11.60 -0.76
CA LEU A 39 -6.54 -12.53 0.03
C LEU A 39 -7.50 -11.81 0.99
N TYR A 40 -7.05 -10.74 1.66
CA TYR A 40 -7.91 -9.92 2.50
C TYR A 40 -9.03 -9.25 1.69
N LYS A 41 -8.71 -8.70 0.51
CA LYS A 41 -9.67 -8.09 -0.42
C LYS A 41 -10.73 -9.10 -0.85
N LYS A 42 -10.34 -10.33 -1.23
CA LYS A 42 -11.27 -11.44 -1.54
C LYS A 42 -12.13 -11.86 -0.35
N GLY A 43 -11.60 -11.71 0.87
CA GLY A 43 -12.32 -11.93 2.12
C GLY A 43 -13.20 -10.76 2.58
N ASN A 44 -13.30 -9.67 1.80
CA ASN A 44 -13.94 -8.40 2.16
C ASN A 44 -13.33 -7.69 3.40
N ASN A 45 -12.11 -8.05 3.78
CA ASN A 45 -11.35 -7.32 4.79
C ASN A 45 -10.54 -6.21 4.11
N PHE A 46 -11.23 -5.16 3.72
CA PHE A 46 -10.63 -4.07 2.94
C PHE A 46 -9.62 -3.23 3.73
N PHE A 47 -9.79 -3.15 5.05
CA PHE A 47 -8.85 -2.41 5.91
C PHE A 47 -7.48 -3.07 5.90
N ASP A 48 -7.41 -4.37 6.18
CA ASP A 48 -6.15 -5.09 6.13
C ASP A 48 -5.59 -5.16 4.70
N ALA A 49 -6.45 -5.28 3.68
CA ALA A 49 -6.01 -5.21 2.28
C ALA A 49 -5.30 -3.89 1.94
N SER A 50 -5.90 -2.75 2.28
CA SER A 50 -5.28 -1.43 2.09
C SER A 50 -3.99 -1.28 2.91
N THR A 51 -3.97 -1.79 4.15
CA THR A 51 -2.77 -1.76 5.00
C THR A 51 -1.62 -2.57 4.41
N MET A 52 -1.91 -3.74 3.82
CA MET A 52 -0.90 -4.56 3.18
C MET A 52 -0.35 -3.93 1.90
N LEU A 53 -1.18 -3.25 1.10
CA LEU A 53 -0.73 -2.45 -0.05
C LEU A 53 0.19 -1.31 0.40
N TYR A 54 -0.21 -0.57 1.44
CA TYR A 54 0.62 0.50 2.01
C TYR A 54 2.01 -0.03 2.42
N LYS A 55 2.06 -1.16 3.12
CA LYS A 55 3.31 -1.77 3.59
C LYS A 55 4.15 -2.31 2.43
N ALA A 56 3.52 -2.87 1.40
CA ALA A 56 4.21 -3.25 0.17
C ALA A 56 4.84 -2.01 -0.50
N GLY A 57 4.11 -0.88 -0.54
CA GLY A 57 4.60 0.41 -1.03
C GLY A 57 5.80 0.93 -0.23
N GLU A 58 5.78 0.83 1.10
CA GLU A 58 6.95 1.17 1.93
C GLU A 58 8.15 0.28 1.60
N CYS A 59 7.95 -1.02 1.43
CA CYS A 59 9.06 -1.93 1.14
C CYS A 59 9.60 -1.70 -0.29
N ALA A 60 8.77 -1.35 -1.28
CA ALA A 60 9.22 -0.86 -2.59
C ALA A 60 9.98 0.49 -2.51
N TYR A 61 9.50 1.42 -1.69
CA TYR A 61 10.18 2.69 -1.44
C TYR A 61 11.57 2.49 -0.84
N MET A 62 11.71 1.56 0.12
CA MET A 62 13.01 1.20 0.71
C MET A 62 13.97 0.57 -0.31
N LEU A 63 13.44 -0.08 -1.35
CA LEU A 63 14.22 -0.58 -2.50
C LEU A 63 14.55 0.51 -3.52
N LYS A 64 14.01 1.72 -3.35
CA LYS A 64 14.07 2.84 -4.31
C LYS A 64 13.39 2.54 -5.65
N ASP A 65 12.46 1.59 -5.66
CA ASP A 65 11.55 1.37 -6.78
C ASP A 65 10.34 2.29 -6.58
N TYR A 66 10.53 3.56 -6.91
CA TYR A 66 9.53 4.60 -6.61
C TYR A 66 8.31 4.50 -7.52
N GLU A 67 8.42 3.92 -8.72
CA GLU A 67 7.29 3.61 -9.57
C GLU A 67 6.39 2.52 -8.96
N ASP A 68 6.98 1.40 -8.51
CA ASP A 68 6.23 0.33 -7.84
C ASP A 68 5.65 0.82 -6.49
N ALA A 69 6.43 1.56 -5.71
CA ALA A 69 5.96 2.17 -4.47
C ALA A 69 4.74 3.07 -4.71
N LEU A 70 4.82 3.93 -5.73
CA LEU A 70 3.73 4.82 -6.12
C LEU A 70 2.46 4.06 -6.47
N GLU A 71 2.54 2.98 -7.26
CA GLU A 71 1.39 2.17 -7.63
C GLU A 71 0.70 1.58 -6.39
N ASN A 72 1.49 1.00 -5.48
CA ASN A 72 1.00 0.44 -4.21
C ASN A 72 0.34 1.49 -3.31
N PHE A 73 0.95 2.67 -3.17
CA PHE A 73 0.39 3.74 -2.35
C PHE A 73 -0.89 4.31 -2.95
N LEU A 74 -0.98 4.46 -4.27
CA LEU A 74 -2.20 4.90 -4.94
C LEU A 74 -3.34 3.88 -4.82
N GLU A 75 -3.06 2.58 -5.00
CA GLU A 75 -4.09 1.54 -4.81
C GLU A 75 -4.55 1.48 -3.34
N SER A 76 -3.62 1.60 -2.39
CA SER A 76 -3.94 1.72 -0.96
C SER A 76 -4.84 2.93 -0.69
N ALA A 77 -4.50 4.10 -1.25
CA ALA A 77 -5.28 5.33 -1.07
C ALA A 77 -6.70 5.18 -1.66
N ASP A 78 -6.81 4.70 -2.89
CA ASP A 78 -8.09 4.54 -3.57
C ASP A 78 -9.01 3.56 -2.83
N LEU A 79 -8.49 2.42 -2.38
CA LEU A 79 -9.25 1.46 -1.58
C LEU A 79 -9.67 2.07 -0.22
N SER A 80 -8.81 2.89 0.38
CA SER A 80 -9.11 3.56 1.64
C SER A 80 -10.25 4.56 1.50
N PHE A 81 -10.22 5.42 0.49
CA PHE A 81 -11.30 6.38 0.24
C PHE A 81 -12.61 5.68 -0.14
N ASP A 82 -12.57 4.60 -0.94
CA ASP A 82 -13.76 3.83 -1.30
C ASP A 82 -14.46 3.23 -0.07
N LYS A 83 -13.71 2.93 0.99
CA LYS A 83 -14.23 2.32 2.23
C LYS A 83 -14.37 3.28 3.41
N GLY A 84 -14.06 4.57 3.21
CA GLY A 84 -14.18 5.60 4.25
C GLY A 84 -13.05 5.57 5.29
N PHE A 85 -11.90 4.97 4.96
CA PHE A 85 -10.66 5.01 5.76
C PHE A 85 -9.85 6.27 5.45
N ASP A 86 -10.52 7.42 5.32
CA ASP A 86 -9.97 8.61 4.65
C ASP A 86 -8.67 9.12 5.27
N ARG A 87 -8.54 9.07 6.61
CA ARG A 87 -7.28 9.43 7.28
C ARG A 87 -6.11 8.55 6.84
N PHE A 88 -6.35 7.25 6.65
CA PHE A 88 -5.35 6.31 6.15
C PHE A 88 -5.07 6.54 4.66
N GLY A 89 -6.12 6.82 3.87
CA GLY A 89 -5.98 7.20 2.46
C GLY A 89 -5.12 8.46 2.26
N VAL A 90 -5.27 9.46 3.13
CA VAL A 90 -4.42 10.66 3.12
C VAL A 90 -2.95 10.31 3.36
N SER A 91 -2.63 9.47 4.35
CA SER A 91 -1.25 9.03 4.59
C SER A 91 -0.66 8.29 3.37
N ALA A 92 -1.46 7.47 2.69
CA ALA A 92 -1.03 6.81 1.46
C ALA A 92 -0.75 7.83 0.33
N LEU A 93 -1.57 8.87 0.18
CA LEU A 93 -1.31 9.95 -0.77
C LEU A 93 -0.04 10.77 -0.44
N GLU A 94 0.27 10.98 0.84
CA GLU A 94 1.51 11.65 1.27
C GLU A 94 2.73 10.87 0.80
N TYR A 95 2.75 9.55 0.95
CA TYR A 95 3.81 8.71 0.41
C TYR A 95 3.84 8.66 -1.13
N ALA A 96 2.67 8.69 -1.78
CA ALA A 96 2.62 8.82 -3.25
C ALA A 96 3.23 10.14 -3.74
N ARG A 97 3.02 11.25 -3.02
CA ARG A 97 3.70 12.52 -3.27
C ARG A 97 5.20 12.37 -3.10
N ASP A 98 5.67 11.76 -2.02
CA ASP A 98 7.10 11.56 -1.77
C ASP A 98 7.75 10.69 -2.88
N CYS A 99 7.03 9.72 -3.43
CA CYS A 99 7.48 8.98 -4.62
C CYS A 99 7.59 9.90 -5.84
N TYR A 100 6.64 10.80 -6.07
CA TYR A 100 6.74 11.78 -7.17
C TYR A 100 7.90 12.76 -6.98
N GLU A 101 8.21 13.16 -5.75
CA GLU A 101 9.40 13.97 -5.45
C GLU A 101 10.68 13.21 -5.78
N ALA A 102 10.79 11.95 -5.34
CA ALA A 102 11.94 11.10 -5.64
C ALA A 102 12.13 10.81 -7.14
N LEU A 103 11.04 10.84 -7.91
CA LEU A 103 11.02 10.71 -9.37
C LEU A 103 11.19 12.04 -10.12
N GLU A 104 11.38 13.16 -9.40
CA GLU A 104 11.53 14.51 -9.97
C GLU A 104 10.33 14.95 -10.84
N LYS A 105 9.11 14.50 -10.50
CA LYS A 105 7.87 14.82 -11.22
C LYS A 105 7.13 15.99 -10.57
N GLU A 106 7.71 17.19 -10.63
CA GLU A 106 7.22 18.40 -9.93
C GLU A 106 5.73 18.71 -10.15
N GLU A 107 5.22 18.60 -11.38
CA GLU A 107 3.80 18.84 -11.66
C GLU A 107 2.89 17.83 -10.94
N LYS A 108 3.35 16.58 -10.81
CA LYS A 108 2.62 15.54 -10.08
C LYS A 108 2.67 15.75 -8.57
N VAL A 109 3.76 16.29 -8.04
CA VAL A 109 3.86 16.68 -6.63
C VAL A 109 2.79 17.73 -6.32
N LYS A 110 2.70 18.81 -7.11
CA LYS A 110 1.69 19.86 -6.92
C LYS A 110 0.25 19.34 -7.03
N GLU A 111 -0.02 18.47 -8.01
CA GLU A 111 -1.32 17.80 -8.14
C GLU A 111 -1.66 17.00 -6.88
N MET A 112 -0.69 16.27 -6.32
CA MET A 112 -0.89 15.44 -5.15
C MET A 112 -1.06 16.27 -3.88
N GLU A 113 -0.30 17.34 -3.69
CA GLU A 113 -0.44 18.28 -2.57
C GLU A 113 -1.84 18.87 -2.51
N LYS A 114 -2.37 19.31 -3.65
CA LYS A 114 -3.74 19.80 -3.76
C LYS A 114 -4.76 18.71 -3.39
N LYS A 115 -4.58 17.49 -3.89
CA LYS A 115 -5.47 16.35 -3.56
C LYS A 115 -5.45 16.03 -2.06
N ILE A 116 -4.28 16.10 -1.43
CA ILE A 116 -4.10 15.88 0.02
C ILE A 116 -4.81 16.98 0.83
N GLU A 117 -4.66 18.24 0.43
CA GLU A 117 -5.33 19.38 1.08
C GLU A 117 -6.86 19.22 1.01
N GLU A 118 -7.42 19.00 -0.17
CA GLU A 118 -8.86 18.78 -0.37
C GLU A 118 -9.38 17.57 0.43
N ALA A 119 -8.59 16.51 0.55
CA ALA A 119 -8.94 15.34 1.36
C ALA A 119 -8.94 15.65 2.86
N LYS A 120 -7.95 16.42 3.35
CA LYS A 120 -7.86 16.83 4.76
C LYS A 120 -8.97 17.78 5.18
N GLU A 121 -9.38 18.71 4.31
CA GLU A 121 -10.48 19.63 4.59
C GLU A 121 -11.81 18.89 4.82
N LYS A 122 -12.05 17.79 4.11
CA LYS A 122 -13.27 16.97 4.27
C LYS A 122 -13.31 16.19 5.60
N LEU A 123 -12.19 16.15 6.35
CA LEU A 123 -12.08 15.44 7.62
C LEU A 123 -12.29 16.34 8.85
N LEU A 124 -12.45 17.66 8.64
CA LEU A 124 -12.73 18.66 9.67
C LEU A 124 -14.23 18.85 9.85
#